data_AF-A0A1Z4IGW4-F1
#
_entry.id   AF-A0A1Z4IGW4-F1
#
_cell.length_a   1.000
_cell.length_b   1.000
_cell.length_c   1.000
_cell.angle_alpha   90.00
_cell.angle_beta   90.00
_cell.angle_gamma   90.00
#
_symmetry.space_group_name_H-M   'P 1'
#
loop_
_entity.id
_entity.type
_entity.pdbx_description
1 polymer ?
#
loop_
_entity_poly.entity_id
_entity_poly.type
_entity_poly.pdbx_seq_one_letter_code
_entity_poly.pdbx_strand_id
1 'polypeptide(L)'
;MSSSSHRPLTPSRVTALVLRRPELIQPHEREIIAQLQIAHSDLKSVIELAQQFASLVRQRLSEQLDAWLNTAKNSSVSLLRSFAVSLESDYDAVKAGVTMSVSNGPVEGHINRLKVLKRQMYGRAKIDLLERRFLLAI
;
A
#
# COMPACT_ATOMS: atom_id res chain seq x y z
N MET A 1 9.96 1.48 37.90
CA MET A 1 10.23 2.51 36.87
C MET A 1 10.87 1.81 35.69
N SER A 2 10.04 1.27 34.78
CA SER A 2 10.53 0.52 33.62
C SER A 2 10.73 1.50 32.47
N SER A 3 11.99 1.71 32.12
CA SER A 3 12.46 2.52 30.99
C SER A 3 11.92 1.95 29.68
N SER A 4 10.89 2.61 29.12
CA SER A 4 10.44 2.38 27.75
C SER A 4 11.53 2.84 26.79
N SER A 5 12.21 1.88 26.16
CA SER A 5 13.11 2.16 25.05
C SER A 5 12.30 2.71 23.87
N HIS A 6 12.20 4.04 23.76
CA HIS A 6 11.57 4.68 22.62
C HIS A 6 12.42 4.43 21.37
N ARG A 7 12.10 3.34 20.67
CA ARG A 7 12.70 3.02 19.38
C ARG A 7 12.28 4.10 18.38
N PRO A 8 13.21 4.74 17.65
CA PRO A 8 12.93 5.94 16.86
C PRO A 8 11.84 5.71 15.80
N LEU A 9 10.98 6.71 15.62
CA LEU A 9 9.95 6.73 14.58
C LEU A 9 10.61 7.04 13.24
N THR A 10 10.66 6.04 12.37
CA THR A 10 11.13 6.20 10.99
C THR A 10 9.93 6.30 10.03
N PRO A 11 10.08 6.92 8.85
CA PRO A 11 9.00 7.01 7.88
C PRO A 11 8.35 5.65 7.58
N SER A 12 9.14 4.61 7.35
CA SER A 12 8.62 3.26 7.08
C SER A 12 7.83 2.67 8.25
N ARG A 13 8.21 2.96 9.50
CA ARG A 13 7.47 2.52 10.68
C ARG A 13 6.15 3.26 10.82
N VAL A 14 6.15 4.56 10.53
CA VAL A 14 4.93 5.38 10.52
C VAL A 14 3.99 4.86 9.43
N THR A 15 4.47 4.63 8.20
CA THR A 15 3.64 4.07 7.12
C THR A 15 3.07 2.70 7.50
N ALA A 16 3.90 1.79 8.02
CA ALA A 16 3.44 0.47 8.45
C ALA A 16 2.41 0.55 9.58
N LEU A 17 2.55 1.52 10.49
CA LEU A 17 1.62 1.76 11.58
C LEU A 17 0.29 2.33 11.06
N VAL A 18 0.33 3.38 10.24
CA VAL A 18 -0.85 4.04 9.65
C VAL A 18 -1.67 3.03 8.84
N LEU A 19 -1.01 2.17 8.06
CA LEU A 19 -1.68 1.16 7.25
C LEU A 19 -2.04 -0.10 8.04
N ARG A 20 -1.68 -0.24 9.33
CA ARG A 20 -2.01 -1.44 10.10
C ARG A 20 -3.53 -1.60 10.25
N ARG A 21 -4.00 -2.84 10.39
CA ARG A 21 -5.41 -3.09 10.67
C ARG A 21 -5.77 -2.54 12.06
N PRO A 22 -6.90 -1.82 12.22
CA PRO A 22 -7.26 -1.15 13.48
C PRO A 22 -7.29 -2.08 14.70
N GLU A 23 -7.63 -3.35 14.50
CA GLU A 23 -7.71 -4.38 15.56
C GLU A 23 -6.32 -4.78 16.09
N LEU A 24 -5.27 -4.53 15.32
CA LEU A 24 -3.88 -4.88 15.66
C LEU A 24 -3.06 -3.69 16.17
N ILE A 25 -3.66 -2.50 16.25
CA ILE A 25 -2.97 -1.29 16.73
C ILE A 25 -3.06 -1.24 18.25
N GLN A 26 -1.91 -1.23 18.91
CA GLN A 26 -1.83 -1.14 20.37
C GLN A 26 -2.18 0.28 20.87
N PRO A 27 -2.63 0.46 22.14
CA PRO A 27 -3.01 1.76 22.67
C PRO A 27 -1.92 2.85 22.48
N HIS A 28 -0.67 2.52 22.81
CA HIS A 28 0.46 3.44 22.65
C HIS A 28 0.73 3.80 21.17
N GLU A 29 0.41 2.91 20.23
CA GLU A 29 0.56 3.18 18.81
C GLU A 29 -0.54 4.12 18.29
N ARG A 30 -1.75 4.05 18.86
CA ARG A 30 -2.84 5.00 18.58
C ARG A 30 -2.47 6.41 19.03
N GLU A 31 -1.82 6.53 20.19
CA GLU A 31 -1.31 7.82 20.69
C GLU A 31 -0.29 8.43 19.73
N ILE A 32 0.62 7.62 19.17
CA ILE A 32 1.59 8.07 18.17
C ILE A 32 0.86 8.61 16.91
N ILE A 33 -0.17 7.91 16.41
CA ILE A 33 -0.96 8.39 15.27
C ILE A 33 -1.64 9.72 15.63
N ALA A 34 -2.27 9.82 16.80
CA ALA A 34 -2.94 11.03 17.25
C ALA A 34 -1.97 12.23 17.35
N GLN A 35 -0.76 12.00 17.88
CA GLN A 35 0.28 13.03 17.94
C GLN A 35 0.69 13.53 16.55
N LEU A 36 0.84 12.62 15.58
CA LEU A 36 1.15 12.99 14.18
C LEU A 36 0.02 13.82 13.53
N GLN A 37 -1.24 13.49 13.83
CA GLN A 37 -2.40 14.23 13.33
C GLN A 37 -2.51 15.64 13.95
N ILE A 38 -2.11 15.79 15.21
CA ILE A 38 -2.10 17.09 15.91
C ILE A 38 -0.94 17.95 15.42
N ALA A 39 0.22 17.35 15.11
CA ALA A 39 1.42 18.08 14.72
C ALA A 39 1.26 18.84 13.39
N HIS A 40 0.61 18.24 12.39
CA HIS A 40 0.40 18.86 11.07
C HIS A 40 -0.93 18.45 10.43
N SER A 41 -1.70 19.44 9.97
CA SER A 41 -2.99 19.24 9.28
C SER A 41 -2.88 18.43 7.98
N ASP A 42 -1.78 18.58 7.24
CA ASP A 42 -1.52 17.79 6.04
C ASP A 42 -1.26 16.32 6.38
N LEU A 43 -0.51 16.04 7.45
CA LEU A 43 -0.30 14.66 7.93
C LEU A 43 -1.61 14.05 8.40
N LYS A 44 -2.47 14.82 9.08
CA LYS A 44 -3.81 14.37 9.44
C LYS A 44 -4.59 13.92 8.21
N SER A 45 -4.66 14.75 7.19
CA SER A 45 -5.37 14.46 5.94
C SER A 45 -4.82 13.21 5.24
N VAL A 46 -3.49 13.06 5.19
CA VAL A 46 -2.83 11.88 4.60
C VAL A 46 -3.15 10.61 5.39
N ILE A 47 -3.06 10.65 6.72
CA ILE A 47 -3.32 9.49 7.57
C ILE A 47 -4.77 9.04 7.42
N GLU A 48 -5.72 9.97 7.49
CA GLU A 48 -7.15 9.68 7.39
C GLU A 48 -7.50 9.08 6.01
N LEU A 49 -7.06 9.72 4.93
CA LEU A 49 -7.33 9.22 3.57
C LEU A 49 -6.64 7.89 3.30
N ALA A 50 -5.42 7.68 3.78
CA ALA A 50 -4.71 6.40 3.63
C ALA A 50 -5.41 5.27 4.40
N GLN A 51 -5.88 5.52 5.62
CA GLN A 51 -6.62 4.55 6.41
C GLN A 51 -7.98 4.21 5.79
N GLN A 52 -8.71 5.23 5.31
CA GLN A 52 -9.96 5.03 4.59
C GLN A 52 -9.76 4.19 3.33
N PHE A 53 -8.75 4.50 2.51
CA PHE A 53 -8.43 3.72 1.31
C PHE A 53 -8.04 2.29 1.63
N ALA A 54 -7.20 2.08 2.65
CA ALA A 54 -6.80 0.75 3.08
C ALA A 54 -8.01 -0.07 3.56
N SER A 55 -8.95 0.56 4.28
CA SER A 55 -10.21 -0.07 4.68
C SER A 55 -11.07 -0.42 3.47
N LEU A 56 -11.24 0.51 2.54
CA LEU A 56 -12.00 0.35 1.30
C LEU A 56 -11.52 -0.85 0.50
N VAL A 57 -10.21 -0.99 0.29
CA VAL A 57 -9.61 -2.11 -0.44
C VAL A 57 -9.77 -3.43 0.33
N ARG A 58 -9.55 -3.43 1.65
CA ARG A 58 -9.66 -4.65 2.48
C ARG A 58 -11.09 -5.18 2.59
N GLN A 59 -12.04 -4.27 2.72
CA GLN A 59 -13.46 -4.57 2.90
C GLN A 59 -14.22 -4.62 1.57
N ARG A 60 -13.54 -4.36 0.44
CA ARG A 60 -14.10 -4.39 -0.92
C ARG A 60 -15.31 -3.47 -1.11
N LEU A 61 -15.21 -2.26 -0.56
CA LEU A 61 -16.29 -1.26 -0.55
C LEU A 61 -16.24 -0.40 -1.82
N SER A 62 -16.46 -1.03 -2.98
CA SER A 62 -16.36 -0.34 -4.28
C SER A 62 -17.34 0.83 -4.43
N GLU A 63 -18.49 0.78 -3.77
CA GLU A 63 -19.47 1.87 -3.72
C GLU A 63 -18.93 3.16 -3.06
N GLN A 64 -17.92 3.03 -2.18
CA GLN A 64 -17.31 4.18 -1.50
C GLN A 64 -16.12 4.77 -2.28
N LEU A 65 -15.71 4.13 -3.39
CA LEU A 65 -14.51 4.51 -4.15
C LEU A 65 -14.66 5.91 -4.75
N ASP A 66 -15.81 6.21 -5.34
CA ASP A 66 -16.05 7.51 -5.98
C ASP A 66 -16.03 8.67 -4.97
N ALA A 67 -16.66 8.46 -3.81
CA ALA A 67 -16.66 9.43 -2.71
C ALA A 67 -15.23 9.66 -2.16
N TRP A 68 -14.46 8.58 -2.01
CA TRP A 68 -13.07 8.67 -1.58
C TRP A 68 -12.20 9.40 -2.61
N LEU A 69 -12.33 9.09 -3.90
CA LEU A 69 -11.59 9.75 -4.98
C LEU A 69 -11.89 11.25 -5.03
N ASN A 70 -13.17 11.63 -4.90
CA ASN A 70 -13.57 13.04 -4.85
C ASN A 70 -12.99 13.77 -3.65
N THR A 71 -12.92 13.12 -2.49
CA THR A 71 -12.31 13.70 -1.28
C THR A 71 -10.79 13.86 -1.45
N ALA A 72 -10.11 12.83 -1.98
CA ALA A 72 -8.67 12.86 -2.22
C ALA A 72 -8.26 13.89 -3.28
N LYS A 73 -9.05 14.07 -4.35
CA LYS A 73 -8.85 15.11 -5.38
C LYS A 73 -8.96 16.54 -4.84
N ASN A 74 -9.78 16.74 -3.81
CA ASN A 74 -9.98 18.05 -3.18
C ASN A 74 -9.11 18.26 -1.93
N SER A 75 -8.18 17.35 -1.63
CA SER A 75 -7.26 17.48 -0.50
C SER A 75 -6.31 18.68 -0.66
N SER A 76 -5.90 19.31 0.46
CA SER A 76 -4.83 20.32 0.48
C SER A 76 -3.47 19.76 0.01
N VAL A 77 -3.26 18.45 0.16
CA VAL A 77 -1.99 17.79 -0.11
C VAL A 77 -1.87 17.40 -1.59
N SER A 78 -0.90 17.98 -2.28
CA SER A 78 -0.68 17.74 -3.72
C SER A 78 -0.46 16.27 -4.07
N LEU A 79 0.26 15.52 -3.22
CA LEU A 79 0.52 14.10 -3.41
C LEU A 79 -0.78 13.26 -3.40
N LEU A 80 -1.75 13.60 -2.55
CA LEU A 80 -3.04 12.91 -2.50
C LEU A 80 -3.88 13.21 -3.75
N ARG A 81 -3.85 14.45 -4.22
CA ARG A 81 -4.53 14.82 -5.47
C ARG A 81 -3.95 14.06 -6.66
N SER A 82 -2.62 14.05 -6.81
CA SER A 82 -1.96 13.32 -7.90
C SER A 82 -2.24 11.82 -7.81
N PHE A 83 -2.23 11.24 -6.61
CA PHE A 83 -2.58 9.83 -6.43
C PHE A 83 -4.02 9.52 -6.87
N ALA A 84 -4.98 10.36 -6.48
CA ALA A 84 -6.38 10.19 -6.88
C ALA A 84 -6.57 10.31 -8.40
N VAL A 85 -5.89 11.26 -9.05
CA VAL A 85 -5.91 11.40 -10.51
C VAL A 85 -5.37 10.15 -11.20
N SER A 86 -4.27 9.58 -10.73
CA SER A 86 -3.72 8.34 -11.29
C SER A 86 -4.66 7.14 -11.09
N LEU A 87 -5.36 7.06 -9.96
CA LEU A 87 -6.36 6.00 -9.77
C LEU A 87 -7.57 6.18 -10.68
N GLU A 88 -7.99 7.43 -10.93
CA GLU A 88 -9.10 7.74 -11.81
C GLU A 88 -8.76 7.47 -13.29
N SER A 89 -7.52 7.68 -13.73
CA SER A 89 -7.11 7.30 -15.08
C SER A 89 -7.21 5.79 -15.35
N ASP A 90 -7.03 4.97 -14.30
CA ASP A 90 -7.14 3.51 -14.35
C ASP A 90 -8.41 2.99 -13.63
N TYR A 91 -9.48 3.80 -13.62
CA TYR A 91 -10.66 3.57 -12.77
C TYR A 91 -11.23 2.16 -12.85
N ASP A 92 -11.42 1.62 -14.06
CA ASP A 92 -12.00 0.27 -14.24
C ASP A 92 -11.13 -0.81 -13.60
N ALA A 93 -9.80 -0.69 -13.72
CA ALA A 93 -8.86 -1.61 -13.11
C ALA A 93 -8.84 -1.47 -11.59
N VAL A 94 -8.89 -0.24 -11.07
CA VAL A 94 -8.95 0.02 -9.62
C VAL A 94 -10.25 -0.49 -9.02
N LYS A 95 -11.39 -0.23 -9.67
CA LYS A 95 -12.71 -0.71 -9.26
C LYS A 95 -12.77 -2.22 -9.26
N ALA A 96 -12.22 -2.87 -10.30
CA ALA A 96 -12.09 -4.33 -10.33
C ALA A 96 -11.21 -4.82 -9.17
N GLY A 97 -10.07 -4.18 -8.90
CA GLY A 97 -9.17 -4.53 -7.79
C GLY A 97 -9.80 -4.38 -6.41
N VAL A 98 -10.73 -3.44 -6.22
CA VAL A 98 -11.50 -3.28 -4.99
C VAL A 98 -12.64 -4.30 -4.91
N THR A 99 -13.30 -4.62 -6.03
CA THR A 99 -14.53 -5.44 -6.02
C THR A 99 -14.23 -6.94 -6.00
N MET A 100 -13.24 -7.38 -6.77
CA MET A 100 -13.00 -8.80 -7.01
C MET A 100 -12.33 -9.50 -5.84
N SER A 101 -12.63 -10.79 -5.70
CA SER A 101 -11.95 -11.65 -4.72
C SER A 101 -10.58 -12.15 -5.17
N VAL A 102 -10.36 -12.16 -6.48
CA VAL A 102 -9.11 -12.53 -7.12
C VAL A 102 -8.20 -11.31 -7.23
N SER A 103 -6.90 -11.53 -7.08
CA SER A 103 -5.89 -10.50 -7.24
C SER A 103 -4.77 -11.02 -8.14
N ASN A 104 -4.06 -10.09 -8.78
CA ASN A 104 -2.87 -10.42 -9.56
C ASN A 104 -1.63 -10.70 -8.68
N GLY A 105 -1.76 -10.68 -7.35
CA GLY A 105 -0.63 -10.83 -6.41
C GLY A 105 0.20 -12.11 -6.64
N PRO A 106 -0.39 -13.31 -6.75
CA PRO A 106 0.37 -14.53 -7.04
C PRO A 106 1.09 -14.47 -8.40
N VAL A 107 0.43 -13.92 -9.42
CA VAL A 107 1.01 -13.76 -10.77
C VAL A 107 2.18 -12.79 -10.73
N GLU A 108 2.04 -11.65 -10.05
CA GLU A 108 3.11 -10.68 -9.84
C GLU A 108 4.29 -11.27 -9.07
N GLY A 109 4.02 -12.14 -8.09
CA GLY A 109 5.05 -12.90 -7.37
C GLY A 109 5.87 -13.78 -8.31
N HIS A 110 5.21 -14.54 -9.18
CA HIS A 110 5.88 -15.35 -10.21
C HIS A 110 6.68 -14.48 -11.19
N ILE A 111 6.10 -13.37 -11.66
CA ILE A 111 6.78 -12.42 -12.55
C ILE A 111 8.02 -11.83 -11.88
N ASN A 112 7.93 -11.44 -10.60
CA ASN A 112 9.06 -10.89 -9.86
C ASN A 112 10.17 -11.93 -9.72
N ARG A 113 9.83 -13.17 -9.37
CA ARG A 113 10.78 -14.29 -9.31
C ARG A 113 11.46 -14.54 -10.66
N LEU A 114 10.69 -14.55 -11.74
CA LEU A 114 11.22 -14.67 -13.10
C LEU A 114 12.19 -13.53 -13.43
N LYS A 115 11.83 -12.28 -13.08
CA LYS A 115 12.70 -11.11 -13.24
C LYS A 115 14.00 -11.24 -12.42
N VAL A 116 13.94 -11.76 -11.19
CA VAL A 116 15.13 -12.03 -10.35
C VAL A 116 16.05 -13.04 -11.02
N LEU A 117 15.53 -14.18 -11.48
CA LEU A 117 16.32 -15.21 -12.16
C LEU A 117 16.97 -14.67 -13.44
N LYS A 118 16.23 -13.88 -14.23
CA LYS A 118 16.78 -13.22 -15.42
C LYS A 118 17.91 -12.23 -15.06
N ARG A 119 17.76 -11.45 -13.98
CA ARG A 119 18.77 -10.48 -13.50
C ARG A 119 20.02 -11.16 -12.95
N GLN A 120 19.89 -12.28 -12.25
CA GLN A 120 21.05 -13.09 -11.80
C GLN A 120 21.93 -13.56 -12.96
N MET A 121 21.34 -13.71 -14.15
CA MET A 121 22.03 -14.11 -15.37
C MET A 121 22.42 -12.93 -16.25
N TYR A 122 22.41 -11.70 -15.71
CA TYR A 122 22.72 -10.47 -16.45
C TYR A 122 21.89 -10.30 -17.73
N GLY A 123 20.66 -10.81 -17.74
CA GLY A 123 19.78 -10.78 -18.92
C GLY A 123 20.16 -11.74 -20.05
N ARG A 124 21.19 -12.59 -19.88
CA ARG A 124 21.73 -13.49 -20.92
C ARG A 124 21.00 -14.84 -21.02
N ALA A 125 19.94 -15.04 -20.24
CA ALA A 125 19.11 -16.23 -20.33
C ALA A 125 18.14 -16.12 -21.51
N LYS A 126 18.29 -17.00 -22.50
CA LYS A 126 17.25 -17.27 -23.50
C LYS A 126 16.05 -17.98 -22.83
N ILE A 127 14.90 -18.00 -23.49
CA ILE A 127 13.62 -18.47 -22.91
C ILE A 127 13.74 -19.90 -22.36
N ASP A 128 14.35 -20.80 -23.13
CA ASP A 128 14.61 -22.19 -22.78
C ASP A 128 15.40 -22.36 -21.46
N LEU A 129 16.45 -21.56 -21.28
CA LEU A 129 17.27 -21.60 -20.06
C LEU A 129 16.55 -20.95 -18.88
N LEU A 130 15.78 -19.89 -19.13
CA LEU A 130 15.00 -19.21 -18.10
C LEU A 130 13.86 -20.11 -17.60
N GLU A 131 13.17 -20.81 -18.50
CA GLU A 131 12.13 -21.78 -18.18
C GLU A 131 12.66 -22.91 -17.30
N ARG A 132 13.77 -23.55 -17.70
CA ARG A 132 14.43 -24.60 -16.90
C ARG A 132 14.78 -24.12 -15.50
N ARG A 133 15.38 -22.94 -15.37
CA ARG A 133 15.75 -22.38 -14.06
C ARG A 133 14.54 -21.98 -13.22
N PHE A 134 13.47 -21.51 -13.85
CA PHE A 134 12.25 -21.15 -13.14
C PHE A 134 11.56 -22.40 -12.57
N LEU A 135 11.41 -23.46 -13.37
CA LEU A 135 10.84 -24.74 -12.94
C LEU A 135 11.67 -25.43 -11.85
N LEU A 136 13.00 -25.43 -11.99
CA LEU A 136 13.91 -26.07 -11.02
C LEU A 136 14.05 -25.32 -9.70
N ALA A 137 13.67 -24.05 -9.64
CA ALA A 137 13.78 -23.28 -8.42
C ALA A 137 12.57 -23.52 -7.48
N ILE A 138 11.47 -24.14 -7.97
CA ILE A 138 10.22 -24.37 -7.22
C ILE A 138 10.49 -25.32 -6.06
#